data_AF-A0A833HPB9-F1
#
_entry.id   AF-A0A833HPB9-F1
#
_cell.length_a   1.000
_cell.length_b   1.000
_cell.length_c   1.000
_cell.angle_alpha   90.00
_cell.angle_beta   90.00
_cell.angle_gamma   90.00
#
_symmetry.space_group_name_H-M   'P 1'
#
loop_
_entity.id
_entity.type
_entity.pdbx_description
1 polymer ?
#
loop_
_entity_poly.entity_id
_entity_poly.type
_entity_poly.pdbx_seq_one_letter_code
_entity_poly.pdbx_strand_id
1 'polypeptide(L)'
;MIKRKIILLFAITLILISCNNDTQDLSNENSELRAENEYLLSEIEVLRNDINKKENVILDLESEIKGLESTIEELSQNVETINTDISFTDKYNEYDEQRKKSGFDYLKDNLISIGNTEKKTEYKNLFEPEFVRKGDIFGDSKVVDTYITDSFKSILFENKYEVTATYICEVIGNILIIDNFREHIPYTIYDIERGMFVCEVSNQEEFINQLGDSFKLELGYGVKVKAIFKNLYYNILYESDMYSTIEFVELIEIIEE
;
A
#
# COMPACT_ATOMS: atom_id res chain seq x y z
N MET A 1 107.31 53.13 41.12
CA MET A 1 106.57 51.85 41.32
C MET A 1 105.08 52.07 41.61
N ILE A 2 104.71 53.02 42.49
CA ILE A 2 103.31 53.31 42.87
C ILE A 2 102.43 53.78 41.69
N LYS A 3 102.89 54.72 40.85
CA LYS A 3 102.11 55.19 39.68
C LYS A 3 101.73 54.09 38.69
N ARG A 4 102.63 53.13 38.42
CA ARG A 4 102.33 51.98 37.53
C ARG A 4 101.29 51.05 38.13
N LYS A 5 101.30 50.86 39.47
CA LYS A 5 100.28 50.05 40.17
C LYS A 5 98.91 50.72 40.12
N ILE A 6 98.85 52.05 40.27
CA ILE A 6 97.58 52.80 40.20
C ILE A 6 96.96 52.73 38.79
N ILE A 7 97.78 52.90 37.74
CA ILE A 7 97.29 52.80 36.35
C ILE A 7 96.78 51.38 36.04
N LEU A 8 97.50 50.34 36.49
CA LEU A 8 97.06 48.96 36.34
C LEU A 8 95.74 48.69 37.07
N LEU A 9 95.61 49.18 38.30
CA LEU A 9 94.39 49.03 39.09
C LEU A 9 93.20 49.69 38.38
N PHE A 10 93.38 50.91 37.88
CA PHE A 10 92.34 51.65 37.17
C PHE A 10 91.91 50.96 35.86
N ALA A 11 92.87 50.43 35.09
CA ALA A 11 92.57 49.66 33.88
C ALA A 11 91.79 48.37 34.19
N ILE A 12 92.18 47.65 35.25
CA ILE A 12 91.44 46.46 35.72
C ILE A 12 90.02 46.83 36.16
N THR A 13 89.85 47.93 36.90
CA THR A 13 88.52 48.39 37.33
C THR A 13 87.64 48.77 36.14
N LEU A 14 88.17 49.45 35.12
CA LEU A 14 87.42 49.78 33.91
C LEU A 14 87.01 48.53 33.11
N ILE A 15 87.91 47.55 32.98
CA ILE A 15 87.59 46.27 32.33
C ILE A 15 86.50 45.53 33.11
N LEU A 16 86.61 45.48 34.44
CA LEU A 16 85.59 44.84 35.28
C LEU A 16 84.24 45.54 35.18
N ILE A 17 84.20 46.88 35.14
CA ILE A 17 82.95 47.63 34.94
C ILE A 17 82.35 47.33 33.57
N SER A 18 83.16 47.35 32.50
CA SER A 18 82.69 47.04 31.15
C SER A 18 82.15 45.61 31.05
N CYS A 19 82.90 44.62 31.53
CA CYS A 19 82.44 43.23 31.53
C CYS A 19 81.18 43.01 32.39
N ASN A 20 81.04 43.75 33.50
CA ASN A 20 79.85 43.66 34.34
C ASN A 20 78.62 44.24 33.63
N ASN A 21 78.77 45.33 32.88
CA ASN A 21 77.69 45.90 32.06
C ASN A 21 77.28 44.94 30.95
N ASP A 22 78.23 44.39 30.19
CA ASP A 22 77.94 43.42 29.13
C ASP A 22 77.23 42.17 29.67
N THR A 23 77.62 41.71 30.87
CA THR A 23 76.98 40.57 31.54
C THR A 23 75.54 40.89 31.96
N GLN A 24 75.30 42.12 32.42
CA GLN A 24 73.97 42.57 32.83
C GLN A 24 73.05 42.73 31.62
N ASP A 25 73.55 43.27 30.51
CA ASP A 25 72.78 43.42 29.27
C ASP A 25 72.40 42.06 28.69
N LEU A 26 73.36 41.11 28.61
CA LEU A 26 73.06 39.73 28.20
C LEU A 26 72.07 39.03 29.13
N SER A 27 72.14 39.30 30.44
CA SER A 27 71.19 38.73 31.41
C SER A 27 69.77 39.28 31.21
N ASN A 28 69.64 40.57 30.88
CA ASN A 28 68.36 41.20 30.59
C ASN A 28 67.77 40.66 29.28
N GLU A 29 68.56 40.61 28.21
CA GLU A 29 68.14 40.06 26.91
C GLU A 29 67.68 38.60 27.04
N ASN A 30 68.43 37.77 27.80
CA ASN A 30 68.04 36.38 28.05
C ASN A 30 66.74 36.28 28.87
N SER A 31 66.49 37.22 29.78
CA SER A 31 65.23 37.26 30.55
C SER A 31 64.05 37.67 29.67
N GLU A 32 64.23 38.64 28.77
CA GLU A 32 63.22 39.07 27.79
C GLU A 32 62.89 37.94 26.81
N LEU A 33 63.91 37.27 26.25
CA LEU A 33 63.73 36.12 25.35
C LEU A 33 63.03 34.95 26.04
N ARG A 34 63.25 34.74 27.34
CA ARG A 34 62.51 33.72 28.11
C ARG A 34 61.03 34.09 28.25
N ALA A 35 60.74 35.34 28.58
CA ALA A 35 59.36 35.82 28.69
C ALA A 35 58.63 35.73 27.34
N GLU A 36 59.30 36.09 26.24
CA GLU A 36 58.74 35.96 24.89
C GLU A 36 58.49 34.48 24.52
N ASN A 37 59.43 33.58 24.84
CA ASN A 37 59.23 32.14 24.61
C ASN A 37 58.05 31.58 25.42
N GLU A 38 57.91 31.96 26.69
CA GLU A 38 56.77 31.55 27.52
C GLU A 38 55.44 32.06 26.94
N TYR A 39 55.41 33.30 26.47
CA TYR A 39 54.24 33.87 25.79
C TYR A 39 53.90 33.10 24.51
N LEU A 40 54.87 32.85 23.62
CA LEU A 40 54.67 32.12 22.37
C LEU A 40 54.21 30.68 22.61
N LEU A 41 54.73 30.01 23.65
CA LEU A 41 54.25 28.68 24.05
C LEU A 41 52.79 28.69 24.47
N SER A 42 52.36 29.72 25.22
CA SER A 42 50.95 29.88 25.61
C SER A 42 50.04 30.13 24.39
N GLU A 43 50.49 30.93 23.42
CA GLU A 43 49.74 31.20 22.19
C GLU A 43 49.62 29.93 21.32
N ILE A 44 50.67 29.13 21.23
CA ILE A 44 50.64 27.81 20.56
C ILE A 44 49.61 26.88 21.22
N GLU A 45 49.52 26.88 22.56
CA GLU A 45 48.55 26.04 23.27
C GLU A 45 47.10 26.47 22.99
N VAL A 46 46.84 27.78 22.95
CA VAL A 46 45.52 28.32 22.55
C VAL A 46 45.17 27.91 21.13
N LEU A 47 46.10 28.07 20.18
CA LEU A 47 45.88 27.69 18.79
C LEU A 47 45.63 26.19 18.62
N ARG A 48 46.34 25.34 19.37
CA ARG A 48 46.09 23.88 19.38
C ARG A 48 44.69 23.56 19.87
N ASN A 49 44.24 24.23 20.93
CA ASN A 49 42.88 24.03 21.45
C ASN A 49 41.82 24.45 20.43
N ASP A 50 42.05 25.55 19.71
CA ASP A 50 41.12 26.00 18.67
C ASP A 50 41.12 25.10 17.44
N ILE A 51 42.26 24.52 17.07
CA ILE A 51 42.34 23.47 16.04
C ILE A 51 41.50 22.26 16.46
N ASN A 52 41.70 21.73 17.66
CA ASN A 52 40.95 20.58 18.16
C ASN A 52 39.44 20.83 18.18
N LYS A 53 38.99 22.03 18.57
CA LYS A 53 37.57 22.41 18.52
C LYS A 53 37.02 22.38 17.09
N LYS A 54 37.78 22.91 16.13
CA LYS A 54 37.37 22.91 14.71
C LYS A 54 37.34 21.50 14.14
N GLU A 55 38.29 20.63 14.50
CA GLU A 55 38.28 19.22 14.11
C GLU A 55 37.03 18.50 14.62
N ASN A 56 36.62 18.73 15.86
CA ASN A 56 35.39 18.16 16.39
C ASN A 56 34.14 18.64 15.62
N VAL A 57 34.07 19.94 15.29
CA VAL A 57 32.97 20.49 14.47
C VAL A 57 32.94 19.84 13.07
N ILE A 58 34.11 19.58 12.47
CA ILE A 58 34.19 18.88 11.18
C ILE A 58 33.63 17.46 11.31
N LEU A 59 34.01 16.71 12.36
CA LEU A 59 33.50 15.36 12.59
C LEU A 59 31.98 15.33 12.79
N ASP A 60 31.43 16.30 13.53
CA ASP A 60 29.98 16.41 13.74
C ASP A 60 29.26 16.68 12.40
N LEU A 61 29.79 17.59 11.58
CA LEU A 61 29.24 17.89 10.25
C LEU A 61 29.33 16.69 9.29
N GLU A 62 30.44 15.94 9.32
CA GLU A 62 30.59 14.71 8.52
C GLU A 62 29.55 13.65 8.92
N SER A 63 29.24 13.55 10.22
CA SER A 63 28.18 12.66 10.71
C SER A 63 26.79 13.12 10.26
N GLU A 64 26.52 14.42 10.28
CA GLU A 64 25.25 14.99 9.81
C GLU A 64 25.06 14.76 8.30
N ILE A 65 26.10 14.98 7.50
CA ILE A 65 26.09 14.72 6.05
C ILE A 65 25.72 13.27 5.76
N LYS A 66 26.34 12.30 6.45
CA LYS A 66 26.01 10.87 6.28
C LYS A 66 24.56 10.56 6.63
N GLY A 67 24.02 11.20 7.68
CA GLY A 67 22.61 11.05 8.05
C GLY A 67 21.66 11.59 6.97
N LEU A 68 22.00 12.74 6.38
CA LEU A 68 21.24 13.33 5.29
C LEU A 68 21.32 12.49 4.01
N GLU A 69 22.49 11.93 3.66
CA GLU A 69 22.66 11.02 2.53
C GLU A 69 21.76 9.78 2.66
N SER A 70 21.72 9.16 3.84
CA SER A 70 20.83 8.03 4.11
C SER A 70 19.35 8.41 3.97
N THR A 71 18.97 9.60 4.41
CA THR A 71 17.59 10.10 4.28
C THR A 71 17.20 10.32 2.82
N ILE A 72 18.13 10.82 2.00
CA ILE A 72 17.92 11.01 0.56
C ILE A 72 17.73 9.66 -0.15
N GLU A 73 18.51 8.64 0.21
CA GLU A 73 18.37 7.29 -0.35
C GLU A 73 16.98 6.69 -0.04
N GLU A 74 16.52 6.79 1.21
CA GLU A 74 15.20 6.31 1.62
C GLU A 74 14.06 7.03 0.87
N LEU A 75 14.14 8.37 0.78
CA LEU A 75 13.16 9.15 0.03
C LEU A 75 13.13 8.77 -1.46
N SER A 76 14.29 8.47 -2.06
CA SER A 76 14.37 8.04 -3.46
C SER A 76 13.67 6.71 -3.69
N GLN A 77 13.84 5.75 -2.78
CA GLN A 77 13.14 4.45 -2.83
C GLN A 77 11.62 4.61 -2.66
N ASN A 78 11.19 5.50 -1.76
CA ASN A 78 9.77 5.79 -1.57
C ASN A 78 9.13 6.40 -2.82
N VAL A 79 9.83 7.31 -3.51
CA VAL A 79 9.35 7.89 -4.79
C VAL A 79 9.22 6.81 -5.87
N GLU A 80 10.17 5.88 -5.97
CA GLU A 80 10.10 4.77 -6.92
C GLU A 80 8.91 3.84 -6.66
N THR A 81 8.63 3.56 -5.39
CA THR A 81 7.46 2.78 -4.96
C THR A 81 6.16 3.49 -5.35
N ILE A 82 6.04 4.78 -5.03
CA ILE A 82 4.85 5.58 -5.38
C ILE A 82 4.63 5.62 -6.90
N ASN A 83 5.70 5.78 -7.69
CA ASN A 83 5.58 5.79 -9.15
C ASN A 83 5.12 4.43 -9.70
N THR A 84 5.53 3.34 -9.06
CA THR A 84 5.07 1.99 -9.40
C THR A 84 3.58 1.83 -9.10
N ASP A 85 3.12 2.30 -7.93
CA ASP A 85 1.71 2.27 -7.53
C ASP A 85 0.81 3.11 -8.45
N ILE A 86 1.27 4.30 -8.86
CA ILE A 86 0.58 5.13 -9.85
C ILE A 86 0.45 4.39 -11.19
N SER A 87 1.53 3.77 -11.67
CA SER A 87 1.51 2.98 -12.92
C SER A 87 0.53 1.81 -12.87
N PHE A 88 0.43 1.13 -11.72
CA PHE A 88 -0.58 0.08 -11.52
C PHE A 88 -2.00 0.65 -11.52
N THR A 89 -2.21 1.78 -10.85
CA THR A 89 -3.52 2.45 -10.77
C THR A 89 -3.99 2.93 -12.15
N ASP A 90 -3.10 3.54 -12.94
CA ASP A 90 -3.41 4.02 -14.29
C ASP A 90 -3.81 2.85 -15.21
N LYS A 91 -3.09 1.72 -15.14
CA LYS A 91 -3.46 0.50 -15.88
C LYS A 91 -4.81 -0.07 -15.45
N TYR A 92 -5.10 -0.05 -14.14
CA TYR A 92 -6.38 -0.51 -13.63
C TYR A 92 -7.53 0.38 -14.12
N ASN A 93 -7.34 1.69 -14.11
CA ASN A 93 -8.34 2.65 -14.62
C ASN A 93 -8.57 2.47 -16.13
N GLU A 94 -7.49 2.29 -16.91
CA GLU A 94 -7.62 2.01 -18.35
C GLU A 94 -8.41 0.73 -18.61
N TYR A 95 -8.13 -0.34 -17.86
CA TYR A 95 -8.87 -1.60 -17.93
C TYR A 95 -10.35 -1.42 -17.58
N ASP A 96 -10.66 -0.66 -16.52
CA ASP A 96 -12.03 -0.40 -16.10
C ASP A 96 -12.81 0.44 -17.13
N GLU A 97 -12.19 1.47 -17.71
CA GLU A 97 -12.80 2.25 -18.79
C GLU A 97 -13.09 1.38 -20.04
N GLN A 98 -12.15 0.51 -20.42
CA GLN A 98 -12.36 -0.42 -21.53
C GLN A 98 -13.48 -1.42 -21.24
N ARG A 99 -13.58 -1.92 -20.01
CA ARG A 99 -14.66 -2.81 -19.55
C ARG A 99 -16.01 -2.11 -19.61
N LYS A 100 -16.14 -0.92 -19.01
CA LYS A 100 -17.36 -0.10 -19.04
C LYS A 100 -17.82 0.19 -20.46
N LYS A 101 -16.87 0.51 -21.36
CA LYS A 101 -17.18 0.72 -22.79
C LYS A 101 -17.69 -0.56 -23.46
N SER A 102 -17.05 -1.70 -23.21
CA SER A 102 -17.46 -3.00 -23.79
C SER A 102 -18.84 -3.43 -23.30
N GLY A 103 -19.13 -3.26 -22.01
CA GLY A 103 -20.46 -3.51 -21.43
C GLY A 103 -21.53 -2.58 -22.00
N PHE A 104 -21.19 -1.30 -22.22
CA PHE A 104 -22.10 -0.35 -22.87
C PHE A 104 -22.36 -0.69 -24.33
N ASP A 105 -21.33 -1.07 -25.10
CA ASP A 105 -21.47 -1.50 -26.49
C ASP A 105 -22.30 -2.78 -26.58
N TYR A 106 -22.09 -3.74 -25.66
CA TYR A 106 -22.92 -4.94 -25.54
C TYR A 106 -24.39 -4.60 -25.26
N LEU A 107 -24.65 -3.73 -24.28
CA LEU A 107 -26.01 -3.26 -23.99
C LEU A 107 -26.64 -2.56 -25.20
N LYS A 108 -25.89 -1.72 -25.88
CA LYS A 108 -26.37 -0.95 -27.04
C LYS A 108 -26.73 -1.87 -28.20
N ASP A 109 -25.86 -2.81 -28.55
CA ASP A 109 -26.11 -3.79 -29.61
C ASP A 109 -27.33 -4.66 -29.27
N ASN A 110 -27.49 -5.00 -28.00
CA ASN A 110 -28.65 -5.74 -27.53
C ASN A 110 -29.93 -4.89 -27.50
N LEU A 111 -29.89 -3.64 -27.07
CA LEU A 111 -31.02 -2.69 -27.09
C LEU A 111 -31.51 -2.41 -28.51
N ILE A 112 -30.59 -2.26 -29.48
CA ILE A 112 -30.92 -2.15 -30.90
C ILE A 112 -31.65 -3.42 -31.39
N SER A 113 -31.30 -4.58 -30.84
CA SER A 113 -31.95 -5.86 -31.15
C SER A 113 -33.26 -6.13 -30.39
N ILE A 114 -33.54 -5.43 -29.27
CA ILE A 114 -34.79 -5.53 -28.48
C ILE A 114 -36.01 -4.93 -29.22
N GLY A 115 -35.80 -4.24 -30.34
CA GLY A 115 -36.86 -3.96 -31.32
C GLY A 115 -37.56 -5.24 -31.83
N ASN A 116 -36.94 -6.42 -31.67
CA ASN A 116 -37.56 -7.73 -31.87
C ASN A 116 -38.14 -8.27 -30.55
N THR A 117 -39.44 -8.58 -30.55
CA THR A 117 -40.20 -9.00 -29.37
C THR A 117 -39.69 -10.25 -28.66
N GLU A 118 -38.95 -11.12 -29.35
CA GLU A 118 -38.37 -12.35 -28.76
C GLU A 118 -37.22 -12.07 -27.78
N LYS A 119 -36.49 -10.95 -27.94
CA LYS A 119 -35.38 -10.61 -27.03
C LYS A 119 -35.81 -9.87 -25.76
N LYS A 120 -37.05 -9.37 -25.68
CA LYS A 120 -37.55 -8.68 -24.47
C LYS A 120 -37.59 -9.59 -23.25
N THR A 121 -37.80 -10.89 -23.43
CA THR A 121 -37.84 -11.86 -22.32
C THR A 121 -36.47 -12.12 -21.73
N GLU A 122 -35.39 -12.04 -22.52
CA GLU A 122 -34.02 -12.32 -22.05
C GLU A 122 -33.56 -11.30 -21.01
N TYR A 123 -33.95 -10.03 -21.16
CA TYR A 123 -33.51 -8.94 -20.28
C TYR A 123 -34.49 -8.61 -19.15
N LYS A 124 -35.58 -9.37 -18.97
CA LYS A 124 -36.59 -9.07 -17.94
C LYS A 124 -36.00 -9.08 -16.53
N ASN A 125 -34.97 -9.90 -16.33
CA ASN A 125 -34.28 -10.09 -15.05
C ASN A 125 -33.02 -9.20 -14.90
N LEU A 126 -32.62 -8.47 -15.96
CA LEU A 126 -31.42 -7.63 -15.92
C LEU A 126 -31.68 -6.38 -15.08
N PHE A 127 -30.76 -6.08 -14.15
CA PHE A 127 -30.82 -4.86 -13.34
C PHE A 127 -29.45 -4.21 -13.20
N GLU A 128 -29.46 -2.92 -12.87
CA GLU A 128 -28.29 -2.13 -12.52
C GLU A 128 -28.40 -1.74 -11.04
N PRO A 129 -27.52 -2.26 -10.15
CA PRO A 129 -27.66 -2.11 -8.70
C PRO A 129 -27.94 -0.69 -8.22
N GLU A 130 -27.34 0.33 -8.82
CA GLU A 130 -27.46 1.74 -8.40
C GLU A 130 -28.89 2.30 -8.52
N PHE A 131 -29.66 1.76 -9.47
CA PHE A 131 -31.00 2.24 -9.79
C PHE A 131 -32.11 1.40 -9.15
N VAL A 132 -31.77 0.30 -8.47
CA VAL A 132 -32.77 -0.57 -7.83
C VAL A 132 -33.38 0.11 -6.60
N ARG A 133 -34.69 -0.04 -6.44
CA ARG A 133 -35.47 0.45 -5.30
C ARG A 133 -36.34 -0.67 -4.74
N LYS A 134 -36.63 -0.57 -3.44
CA LYS A 134 -37.61 -1.45 -2.78
C LYS A 134 -38.96 -1.37 -3.48
N GLY A 135 -39.50 -2.53 -3.85
CA GLY A 135 -40.76 -2.67 -4.58
C GLY A 135 -40.61 -2.85 -6.09
N ASP A 136 -39.42 -2.63 -6.65
CA ASP A 136 -39.13 -2.92 -8.06
C ASP A 136 -39.30 -4.41 -8.38
N ILE A 137 -39.55 -4.72 -9.65
CA ILE A 137 -39.79 -6.08 -10.14
C ILE A 137 -38.84 -6.36 -11.30
N PHE A 138 -38.11 -7.46 -11.21
CA PHE A 138 -37.20 -7.96 -12.23
C PHE A 138 -37.57 -9.41 -12.56
N GLY A 139 -38.12 -9.57 -13.76
CA GLY A 139 -38.87 -10.76 -14.18
C GLY A 139 -39.97 -11.10 -13.20
N ASP A 140 -39.81 -12.22 -12.51
CA ASP A 140 -40.78 -12.72 -11.53
C ASP A 140 -40.36 -12.42 -10.07
N SER A 141 -39.23 -11.72 -9.88
CA SER A 141 -38.69 -11.40 -8.56
C SER A 141 -39.04 -9.99 -8.11
N LYS A 142 -39.39 -9.85 -6.83
CA LYS A 142 -39.68 -8.55 -6.21
C LYS A 142 -38.54 -8.14 -5.29
N VAL A 143 -38.14 -6.87 -5.36
CA VAL A 143 -37.17 -6.30 -4.44
C VAL A 143 -37.84 -5.98 -3.10
N VAL A 144 -37.39 -6.64 -2.03
CA VAL A 144 -37.96 -6.48 -0.68
C VAL A 144 -37.16 -5.52 0.18
N ASP A 145 -35.85 -5.46 -0.05
CA ASP A 145 -34.97 -4.54 0.66
C ASP A 145 -33.77 -4.12 -0.19
N THR A 146 -33.26 -2.92 0.09
CA THR A 146 -32.12 -2.34 -0.61
C THR A 146 -31.29 -1.49 0.33
N TYR A 147 -29.98 -1.67 0.30
CA TYR A 147 -29.01 -0.79 0.96
C TYR A 147 -27.88 -0.47 -0.03
N ILE A 148 -27.85 0.76 -0.51
CA ILE A 148 -26.96 1.20 -1.59
C ILE A 148 -26.17 2.41 -1.10
N THR A 149 -24.85 2.30 -1.18
CA THR A 149 -23.86 3.33 -0.90
C THR A 149 -22.79 3.29 -1.99
N ASP A 150 -21.93 4.31 -2.06
CA ASP A 150 -20.84 4.37 -3.04
C ASP A 150 -19.93 3.13 -2.95
N SER A 151 -19.68 2.63 -1.73
CA SER A 151 -18.76 1.52 -1.46
C SER A 151 -19.44 0.19 -1.13
N PHE A 152 -20.77 0.08 -1.18
CA PHE A 152 -21.45 -1.18 -0.86
C PHE A 152 -22.88 -1.17 -1.38
N LYS A 153 -23.26 -2.23 -2.08
CA LYS A 153 -24.61 -2.41 -2.62
C LYS A 153 -25.15 -3.75 -2.15
N SER A 154 -26.35 -3.74 -1.59
CA SER A 154 -27.06 -4.91 -1.11
C SER A 154 -28.53 -4.86 -1.53
N ILE A 155 -29.01 -5.92 -2.16
CA ILE A 155 -30.37 -6.01 -2.70
C ILE A 155 -30.94 -7.39 -2.38
N LEU A 156 -32.09 -7.40 -1.70
CA LEU A 156 -32.83 -8.63 -1.40
C LEU A 156 -33.98 -8.80 -2.39
N PHE A 157 -33.93 -9.89 -3.15
CA PHE A 157 -34.99 -10.33 -4.04
C PHE A 157 -35.77 -11.47 -3.39
N GLU A 158 -37.09 -11.33 -3.34
CA GLU A 158 -38.01 -12.38 -2.92
C GLU A 158 -38.61 -13.06 -4.15
N ASN A 159 -38.27 -14.33 -4.33
CA ASN A 159 -38.89 -15.25 -5.27
C ASN A 159 -38.47 -16.70 -4.93
N LYS A 160 -39.01 -17.67 -5.66
CA LYS A 160 -38.46 -19.02 -5.76
C LYS A 160 -37.84 -19.23 -7.14
N TYR A 161 -36.67 -19.86 -7.16
CA TYR A 161 -35.84 -20.06 -8.34
C TYR A 161 -35.61 -21.56 -8.53
N GLU A 162 -36.23 -22.15 -9.55
CA GLU A 162 -35.86 -23.49 -10.01
C GLU A 162 -34.71 -23.34 -11.01
N VAL A 163 -33.52 -23.80 -10.63
CA VAL A 163 -32.32 -23.65 -11.47
C VAL A 163 -31.47 -24.91 -11.51
N THR A 164 -30.72 -25.03 -12.61
CA THR A 164 -29.60 -25.95 -12.71
C THR A 164 -28.33 -25.22 -12.29
N ALA A 165 -27.58 -25.82 -11.38
CA ALA A 165 -26.37 -25.25 -10.83
C ALA A 165 -25.31 -26.32 -10.53
N THR A 166 -24.06 -25.92 -10.54
CA THR A 166 -22.92 -26.74 -10.12
C THR A 166 -22.47 -26.25 -8.75
N TYR A 167 -22.54 -27.13 -7.76
CA TYR A 167 -22.05 -26.85 -6.41
C TYR A 167 -20.63 -27.38 -6.24
N ILE A 168 -19.70 -26.51 -5.84
CA ILE A 168 -18.27 -26.81 -5.76
C ILE A 168 -17.76 -26.53 -4.34
N CYS A 169 -17.01 -27.47 -3.79
CA CYS A 169 -16.30 -27.29 -2.53
C CYS A 169 -14.92 -26.64 -2.80
N GLU A 170 -14.71 -25.41 -2.34
CA GLU A 170 -13.41 -24.74 -2.39
C GLU A 170 -12.80 -24.53 -1.00
N VAL A 171 -11.51 -24.15 -0.97
CA VAL A 171 -10.76 -23.87 0.26
C VAL A 171 -11.37 -22.68 1.02
N ILE A 172 -11.94 -21.74 0.27
CA ILE A 172 -12.42 -20.44 0.75
C ILE A 172 -13.94 -20.40 0.98
N GLY A 173 -14.63 -21.52 0.74
CA GLY A 173 -16.07 -21.63 0.90
C GLY A 173 -16.68 -22.59 -0.12
N ASN A 174 -17.94 -22.94 0.07
CA ASN A 174 -18.69 -23.70 -0.92
C ASN A 174 -19.45 -22.73 -1.82
N ILE A 175 -19.27 -22.87 -3.13
CA ILE A 175 -19.85 -21.98 -4.13
C ILE A 175 -20.88 -22.71 -4.98
N LEU A 176 -21.90 -21.98 -5.41
CA LEU A 176 -22.94 -22.44 -6.33
C LEU A 176 -22.84 -21.61 -7.61
N ILE A 177 -22.54 -22.27 -8.71
CA ILE A 177 -22.47 -21.68 -10.06
C ILE A 177 -23.76 -22.01 -10.80
N ILE A 178 -24.54 -21.00 -11.18
CA ILE A 178 -25.85 -21.18 -11.82
C ILE A 178 -25.71 -21.06 -13.33
N ASP A 179 -25.91 -22.18 -14.04
CA ASP A 179 -25.64 -22.28 -15.50
C ASP A 179 -26.66 -21.47 -16.34
N ASN A 180 -27.94 -21.50 -15.96
CA ASN A 180 -29.05 -20.90 -16.72
C ASN A 180 -29.64 -19.65 -16.03
N PHE A 181 -28.78 -18.85 -15.38
CA PHE A 181 -29.23 -17.77 -14.51
C PHE A 181 -30.11 -16.72 -15.20
N ARG A 182 -29.89 -16.45 -16.50
CA ARG A 182 -30.56 -15.37 -17.23
C ARG A 182 -32.08 -15.51 -17.30
N GLU A 183 -32.59 -16.72 -17.36
CA GLU A 183 -34.02 -16.97 -17.50
C GLU A 183 -34.76 -16.93 -16.15
N HIS A 184 -34.04 -17.25 -15.07
CA HIS A 184 -34.66 -17.58 -13.79
C HIS A 184 -34.39 -16.56 -12.68
N ILE A 185 -33.22 -15.90 -12.70
CA ILE A 185 -32.73 -15.13 -11.54
C ILE A 185 -32.42 -13.70 -11.96
N PRO A 186 -32.68 -12.68 -11.12
CA PRO A 186 -32.16 -11.33 -11.33
C PRO A 186 -30.64 -11.31 -11.49
N TYR A 187 -30.13 -10.63 -12.51
CA TYR A 187 -28.71 -10.59 -12.81
C TYR A 187 -28.26 -9.20 -13.28
N THR A 188 -26.97 -8.96 -13.24
CA THR A 188 -26.35 -7.70 -13.69
C THR A 188 -25.53 -7.90 -14.96
N ILE A 189 -25.09 -6.80 -15.57
CA ILE A 189 -24.17 -6.84 -16.72
C ILE A 189 -22.89 -7.59 -16.35
N TYR A 190 -22.42 -7.42 -15.12
CA TYR A 190 -21.22 -8.10 -14.63
C TYR A 190 -21.36 -9.64 -14.67
N ASP A 191 -22.53 -10.15 -14.31
CA ASP A 191 -22.83 -11.59 -14.38
C ASP A 191 -22.84 -12.09 -15.84
N ILE A 192 -23.35 -11.27 -16.77
CA ILE A 192 -23.31 -11.56 -18.21
C ILE A 192 -21.87 -11.65 -18.70
N GLU A 193 -21.04 -10.66 -18.36
CA GLU A 193 -19.64 -10.57 -18.79
C GLU A 193 -18.80 -11.74 -18.27
N ARG A 194 -19.05 -12.17 -17.03
CA ARG A 194 -18.44 -13.39 -16.47
C ARG A 194 -18.96 -14.68 -17.13
N GLY A 195 -20.13 -14.63 -17.75
CA GLY A 195 -20.79 -15.78 -18.34
C GLY A 195 -21.34 -16.77 -17.31
N MET A 196 -21.33 -16.41 -16.02
CA MET A 196 -21.81 -17.25 -14.93
C MET A 196 -22.31 -16.38 -13.76
N PHE A 197 -23.27 -16.91 -13.02
CA PHE A 197 -23.73 -16.33 -11.76
C PHE A 197 -23.24 -17.18 -10.60
N VAL A 198 -22.46 -16.59 -9.70
CA VAL A 198 -21.85 -17.28 -8.56
C VAL A 198 -22.48 -16.78 -7.27
N CYS A 199 -22.89 -17.69 -6.41
CA CYS A 199 -23.44 -17.36 -5.10
C CYS A 199 -23.13 -18.44 -4.06
N GLU A 200 -23.29 -18.11 -2.79
CA GLU A 200 -23.22 -19.07 -1.69
C GLU A 200 -24.61 -19.52 -1.27
N VAL A 201 -24.75 -20.77 -0.86
CA VAL A 201 -25.99 -21.25 -0.24
C VAL A 201 -25.98 -20.82 1.24
N SER A 202 -27.01 -20.14 1.73
CA SER A 202 -27.02 -19.64 3.12
C SER A 202 -27.24 -20.74 4.17
N ASN A 203 -28.02 -21.77 3.83
CA ASN A 203 -28.33 -22.96 4.64
C ASN A 203 -27.58 -24.20 4.10
N GLN A 204 -26.25 -24.11 3.98
CA GLN A 204 -25.41 -25.15 3.37
C GLN A 204 -25.60 -26.54 3.97
N GLU A 205 -25.77 -26.64 5.29
CA GLU A 205 -25.93 -27.92 5.98
C GLU A 205 -27.16 -28.69 5.47
N GLU A 206 -28.29 -28.01 5.30
CA GLU A 206 -29.51 -28.60 4.77
C GLU A 206 -29.34 -29.06 3.33
N PHE A 207 -28.66 -28.23 2.52
CA PHE A 207 -28.37 -28.55 1.13
C PHE A 207 -27.46 -29.79 1.02
N ILE A 208 -26.33 -29.80 1.73
CA ILE A 208 -25.37 -30.91 1.75
C ILE A 208 -26.04 -32.19 2.25
N ASN A 209 -26.89 -32.11 3.28
CA ASN A 209 -27.63 -33.27 3.78
C ASN A 209 -28.56 -33.89 2.73
N GLN A 210 -29.16 -33.10 1.83
CA GLN A 210 -29.98 -33.63 0.73
C GLN A 210 -29.16 -34.21 -0.41
N LEU A 211 -27.92 -33.75 -0.63
CA LEU A 211 -27.02 -34.36 -1.61
C LEU A 211 -26.61 -35.79 -1.19
N GLY A 212 -26.56 -36.05 0.11
CA GLY A 212 -26.22 -37.37 0.65
C GLY A 212 -24.85 -37.88 0.18
N ASP A 213 -24.76 -39.17 -0.12
CA ASP A 213 -23.50 -39.84 -0.52
C ASP A 213 -22.97 -39.38 -1.88
N SER A 214 -23.78 -38.69 -2.68
CA SER A 214 -23.37 -38.15 -3.98
C SER A 214 -22.43 -36.94 -3.83
N PHE A 215 -22.40 -36.29 -2.66
CA PHE A 215 -21.48 -35.19 -2.40
C PHE A 215 -20.24 -35.67 -1.65
N LYS A 216 -19.06 -35.39 -2.22
CA LYS A 216 -17.78 -35.62 -1.57
C LYS A 216 -17.18 -34.28 -1.18
N LEU A 217 -16.73 -34.19 0.08
CA LEU A 217 -16.01 -33.03 0.60
C LEU A 217 -14.54 -33.05 0.14
N GLU A 218 -14.34 -33.15 -1.18
CA GLU A 218 -13.04 -33.14 -1.84
C GLU A 218 -12.88 -31.82 -2.59
N LEU A 219 -11.75 -31.14 -2.39
CA LEU A 219 -11.48 -29.86 -3.03
C LEU A 219 -11.54 -29.97 -4.56
N GLY A 220 -12.34 -29.09 -5.18
CA GLY A 220 -12.54 -29.08 -6.63
C GLY A 220 -13.53 -30.12 -7.15
N TYR A 221 -14.16 -30.91 -6.26
CA TYR A 221 -15.29 -31.75 -6.64
C TYR A 221 -16.53 -30.88 -6.82
N GLY A 222 -17.14 -30.99 -8.01
CA GLY A 222 -18.38 -30.31 -8.36
C GLY A 222 -19.52 -31.31 -8.51
N VAL A 223 -20.69 -31.00 -7.95
CA VAL A 223 -21.92 -31.77 -8.17
C VAL A 223 -22.91 -30.89 -8.90
N LYS A 224 -23.37 -31.36 -10.06
CA LYS A 224 -24.41 -30.68 -10.82
C LYS A 224 -25.78 -31.09 -10.29
N VAL A 225 -26.62 -30.09 -10.02
CA VAL A 225 -27.93 -30.28 -9.41
C VAL A 225 -28.99 -29.47 -10.13
N LYS A 226 -30.22 -29.94 -10.01
CA LYS A 226 -31.43 -29.15 -10.22
C LYS A 226 -32.12 -28.97 -8.87
N ALA A 227 -32.32 -27.73 -8.46
CA ALA A 227 -32.86 -27.43 -7.13
C ALA A 227 -33.71 -26.15 -7.13
N ILE A 228 -34.56 -26.04 -6.12
CA ILE A 228 -35.32 -24.84 -5.82
C ILE A 228 -34.59 -24.06 -4.74
N PHE A 229 -34.34 -22.79 -5.03
CA PHE A 229 -33.80 -21.82 -4.09
C PHE A 229 -34.79 -20.68 -3.90
N LYS A 230 -34.56 -19.82 -2.90
CA LYS A 230 -35.36 -18.60 -2.66
C LYS A 230 -34.48 -17.50 -2.06
N ASN A 231 -35.06 -16.31 -1.95
CA ASN A 231 -34.45 -15.18 -1.24
C ASN A 231 -33.02 -14.88 -1.72
N LEU A 232 -32.88 -14.43 -2.97
CA LEU A 232 -31.58 -14.05 -3.49
C LEU A 232 -31.14 -12.74 -2.84
N TYR A 233 -30.02 -12.79 -2.14
CA TYR A 233 -29.39 -11.64 -1.53
C TYR A 233 -28.14 -11.27 -2.29
N TYR A 234 -28.24 -10.22 -3.09
CA TYR A 234 -27.18 -9.76 -3.97
C TYR A 234 -26.32 -8.73 -3.23
N ASN A 235 -25.01 -9.00 -3.05
CA ASN A 235 -24.09 -8.03 -2.45
C ASN A 235 -22.86 -7.75 -3.32
N ILE A 236 -22.49 -6.47 -3.35
CA ILE A 236 -21.24 -5.97 -3.90
C ILE A 236 -20.55 -5.14 -2.83
N LEU A 237 -19.35 -5.57 -2.42
CA LEU A 237 -18.46 -4.78 -1.56
C LEU A 237 -17.57 -3.86 -2.38
N TYR A 238 -16.98 -4.37 -3.46
CA TYR A 238 -16.24 -3.58 -4.45
C TYR A 238 -16.57 -4.14 -5.83
N GLU A 239 -16.28 -3.40 -6.91
CA GLU A 239 -16.60 -3.86 -8.29
C GLU A 239 -15.96 -5.22 -8.66
N SER A 240 -14.99 -5.71 -7.88
CA SER A 240 -14.39 -7.04 -8.00
C SER A 240 -14.97 -8.11 -7.06
N ASP A 241 -15.62 -7.70 -5.98
CA ASP A 241 -15.90 -8.50 -4.79
C ASP A 241 -17.41 -8.66 -4.62
N MET A 242 -17.94 -9.60 -5.39
CA MET A 242 -19.35 -9.91 -5.47
C MET A 242 -19.65 -11.16 -4.64
N TYR A 243 -20.53 -11.01 -3.65
CA TYR A 243 -20.92 -12.05 -2.71
C TYR A 243 -22.44 -12.14 -2.67
N SER A 244 -23.00 -12.83 -3.66
CA SER A 244 -24.41 -13.17 -3.65
C SER A 244 -24.65 -14.38 -2.75
N THR A 245 -25.74 -14.39 -1.98
CA THR A 245 -26.18 -15.57 -1.24
C THR A 245 -27.61 -15.93 -1.65
N ILE A 246 -27.95 -17.21 -1.55
CA ILE A 246 -29.25 -17.73 -1.90
C ILE A 246 -29.66 -18.83 -0.91
N GLU A 247 -30.93 -18.91 -0.56
CA GLU A 247 -31.43 -19.90 0.40
C GLU A 247 -31.92 -21.15 -0.35
N PHE A 248 -31.38 -22.32 0.00
CA PHE A 248 -31.84 -23.60 -0.52
C PHE A 248 -33.22 -23.95 0.05
N VAL A 249 -34.07 -24.56 -0.78
CA VAL A 249 -35.42 -25.01 -0.40
C VAL A 249 -35.58 -26.51 -0.60
N GLU A 250 -35.26 -27.01 -1.80
CA GLU A 250 -35.53 -28.40 -2.17
C GLU A 250 -34.61 -28.86 -3.29
N LEU A 251 -34.04 -30.05 -3.15
CA LEU A 251 -33.29 -30.72 -4.22
C LEU A 251 -34.28 -31.50 -5.09
N ILE A 252 -34.31 -31.19 -6.38
CA ILE A 252 -35.17 -31.90 -7.34
C ILE A 252 -34.44 -33.13 -7.87
N GLU A 253 -33.21 -32.94 -8.32
CA GLU A 253 -32.43 -33.97 -9.02
C GLU A 253 -30.93 -33.68 -8.90
N ILE A 254 -30.14 -34.76 -8.78
CA ILE A 254 -28.69 -34.72 -8.99
C ILE A 254 -28.44 -35.15 -10.43
N ILE A 255 -27.74 -34.31 -11.19
CA ILE A 255 -27.45 -34.54 -12.60
C ILE A 255 -26.07 -35.19 -12.66
N GLU A 256 -26.04 -36.49 -12.90
CA GLU A 256 -24.80 -37.23 -13.12
C GLU A 256 -24.24 -36.86 -14.52
N GLU A 257 -23.00 -36.37 -14.57
CA GLU A 257 -22.23 -36.17 -15.82
C GLU A 257 -21.49 -37.45 -16.25
#